data_AF-A0A7X5N2J3-F1
#
_entry.id   AF-A0A7X5N2J3-F1
#
_cell.length_a   1.000
_cell.length_b   1.000
_cell.length_c   1.000
_cell.angle_alpha   90.00
_cell.angle_beta   90.00
_cell.angle_gamma   90.00
#
_symmetry.space_group_name_H-M   'P 1'
#
loop_
_entity.id
_entity.type
_entity.pdbx_description
1 polymer ?
#
loop_
_entity_poly.entity_id
_entity_poly.type
_entity_poly.pdbx_seq_one_letter_code
_entity_poly.pdbx_strand_id
1 'polypeptide(L)'
;EWFDRYGHVARTGNRIHFEMQAKALRRWYSVDAFRVGQPEQARVAVLFMDITERKRVERELAESEARFSALADGLPMPVWVLDAQGVVRFVNSAYGEFFGIDISSGTVSAWSELLHPDDLSIFQ
;
A
#
# COMPACT_ATOMS: atom_id res chain seq x y z
N GLU A 1 -9.15 -16.15 -22.50
CA GLU A 1 -10.19 -15.12 -22.19
C GLU A 1 -11.12 -15.64 -21.08
N TRP A 2 -12.07 -14.88 -20.56
CA TRP A 2 -12.86 -15.20 -19.34
C TRP A 2 -13.37 -16.66 -19.24
N PHE A 3 -13.70 -17.30 -20.37
CA PHE A 3 -14.14 -18.69 -20.44
C PHE A 3 -13.05 -19.69 -20.02
N ASP A 4 -11.76 -19.40 -20.25
CA ASP A 4 -10.66 -20.25 -19.81
C ASP A 4 -10.53 -20.25 -18.29
N ARG A 5 -10.65 -19.07 -17.67
CA ARG A 5 -10.60 -18.91 -16.21
C ARG A 5 -11.74 -19.65 -15.55
N TYR A 6 -12.98 -19.38 -15.94
CA TYR A 6 -14.13 -20.01 -15.31
C TYR A 6 -14.28 -21.48 -15.71
N GLY A 7 -13.89 -21.86 -16.92
CA GLY A 7 -13.81 -23.26 -17.33
C GLY A 7 -12.73 -24.06 -16.58
N HIS A 8 -11.64 -23.41 -16.15
CA HIS A 8 -10.68 -24.02 -15.23
C HIS A 8 -11.32 -24.22 -13.85
N VAL A 9 -11.95 -23.19 -13.27
CA VAL A 9 -12.66 -23.27 -11.98
C VAL A 9 -13.72 -24.38 -11.99
N ALA A 10 -14.51 -24.48 -13.06
CA ALA A 10 -15.56 -25.50 -13.21
C ALA A 10 -14.99 -26.92 -13.17
N ARG A 11 -13.82 -27.15 -13.78
CA ARG A 11 -13.20 -28.48 -13.88
C ARG A 11 -12.40 -28.83 -12.62
N THR A 12 -11.55 -27.92 -12.16
CA THR A 12 -10.64 -28.20 -11.03
C THR A 12 -11.29 -27.97 -9.68
N GLY A 13 -12.22 -27.02 -9.59
CA GLY A 13 -12.80 -26.57 -8.31
C GLY A 13 -11.92 -25.57 -7.58
N ASN A 14 -10.75 -25.21 -8.13
CA ASN A 14 -9.90 -24.20 -7.54
C ASN A 14 -10.59 -22.84 -7.63
N ARG A 15 -10.88 -22.24 -6.47
CA ARG A 15 -11.39 -20.87 -6.39
C ARG A 15 -10.35 -19.91 -6.97
N ILE A 16 -10.82 -18.94 -7.74
CA ILE A 16 -10.01 -17.79 -8.15
C ILE A 16 -10.59 -16.52 -7.55
N HIS A 17 -9.69 -15.62 -7.19
CA HIS A 17 -10.00 -14.28 -6.71
C HIS A 17 -9.12 -13.28 -7.47
N PHE A 18 -9.73 -12.21 -7.97
CA PHE A 18 -8.97 -11.12 -8.59
C PHE A 18 -9.78 -9.82 -8.58
N GLU A 19 -9.07 -8.69 -8.63
CA GLU A 19 -9.66 -7.38 -8.81
C GLU A 19 -9.60 -6.97 -10.28
N MET A 20 -10.64 -6.29 -10.76
CA MET A 20 -10.70 -5.82 -12.14
C MET A 20 -11.44 -4.49 -12.22
N GLN A 21 -10.94 -3.58 -13.04
CA GLN A 21 -11.66 -2.36 -13.39
C GLN A 21 -12.55 -2.57 -14.62
N ALA A 22 -13.85 -2.42 -14.44
CA ALA A 22 -14.79 -2.30 -15.55
C ALA A 22 -14.73 -0.86 -16.10
N LYS A 23 -13.80 -0.61 -17.03
CA LYS A 23 -13.55 0.73 -17.59
C LYS A 23 -14.82 1.42 -18.11
N ALA A 24 -15.69 0.68 -18.79
CA ALA A 24 -16.96 1.20 -19.31
C ALA A 24 -17.90 1.70 -18.20
N LEU A 25 -17.88 1.07 -17.02
CA LEU A 25 -18.71 1.44 -15.87
C LEU A 25 -17.99 2.38 -14.90
N ARG A 26 -16.70 2.66 -15.12
CA ARG A 26 -15.80 3.36 -14.17
C ARG A 26 -15.87 2.78 -12.75
N ARG A 27 -16.03 1.46 -12.65
CA ARG A 27 -16.13 0.74 -11.38
C ARG A 27 -15.05 -0.31 -11.24
N TRP A 28 -14.67 -0.56 -10.00
CA TRP A 28 -13.79 -1.65 -9.63
C TRP A 28 -14.59 -2.76 -8.99
N TYR A 29 -14.31 -3.99 -9.40
CA TYR A 29 -14.92 -5.17 -8.83
C TYR A 29 -13.86 -6.10 -8.27
N SER A 30 -14.11 -6.60 -7.06
CA SER A 30 -13.50 -7.82 -6.55
C SER A 30 -14.35 -8.98 -7.08
N VAL A 31 -13.70 -9.90 -7.78
CA VAL A 31 -14.36 -11.03 -8.44
C VAL A 31 -13.91 -12.32 -7.80
N ASP A 32 -14.88 -13.05 -7.28
CA ASP A 32 -14.68 -14.39 -6.73
C ASP A 32 -15.44 -15.39 -7.58
N ALA A 33 -14.74 -16.43 -8.05
CA ALA A 33 -15.36 -17.51 -8.80
C ALA A 33 -15.02 -18.86 -8.19
N PHE A 34 -16.04 -19.68 -8.00
CA PHE A 34 -15.93 -21.03 -7.45
C PHE A 34 -16.93 -21.99 -8.09
N ARG A 35 -16.57 -23.27 -8.13
CA ARG A 35 -17.45 -24.33 -8.65
C ARG A 35 -18.65 -24.53 -7.72
N VAL A 36 -19.81 -24.73 -8.32
CA VAL A 36 -21.03 -25.12 -7.60
C VAL A 36 -21.45 -26.51 -8.04
N GLY A 37 -21.59 -27.43 -7.08
CA GLY A 37 -21.95 -28.81 -7.36
C GLY A 37 -20.78 -29.66 -7.87
N GLN A 38 -21.12 -30.77 -8.53
CA GLN A 38 -20.14 -31.77 -9.00
C GLN A 38 -19.43 -31.31 -10.29
N PRO A 39 -18.19 -31.76 -10.55
CA PRO A 39 -17.40 -31.36 -11.74
C PRO A 39 -18.11 -31.58 -13.07
N GLU A 40 -18.89 -32.66 -13.18
CA GLU A 40 -19.66 -33.04 -14.38
C GLU A 40 -20.73 -32.02 -14.75
N GLN A 41 -21.21 -31.24 -13.78
CA GLN A 41 -22.22 -30.20 -14.00
C GLN A 41 -21.62 -28.92 -14.60
N ALA A 42 -20.28 -28.76 -14.51
CA ALA A 42 -19.54 -27.61 -15.02
C ALA A 42 -20.12 -26.24 -14.63
N ARG A 43 -20.67 -26.12 -13.41
CA ARG A 43 -21.28 -24.87 -12.93
C ARG A 43 -20.29 -24.06 -12.10
N VAL A 44 -20.34 -22.74 -12.29
CA VAL A 44 -19.54 -21.76 -11.55
C VAL A 44 -20.45 -20.66 -11.05
N ALA A 45 -20.31 -20.31 -9.77
CA ALA A 45 -20.84 -19.06 -9.25
C ALA A 45 -19.74 -18.01 -9.34
N VAL A 46 -20.11 -16.81 -9.81
CA VAL A 46 -19.22 -15.65 -9.85
C VAL A 46 -19.87 -14.53 -9.05
N LEU A 47 -19.16 -14.05 -8.04
CA LEU A 47 -19.59 -12.91 -7.23
C LEU A 47 -18.79 -11.69 -7.66
N PHE A 48 -19.50 -10.59 -7.90
CA PHE A 48 -18.92 -9.29 -8.17
C PHE A 48 -19.23 -8.38 -6.98
N MET A 49 -18.20 -8.00 -6.24
CA MET A 49 -18.32 -7.03 -5.16
C MET A 49 -17.76 -5.69 -5.66
N ASP A 50 -18.58 -4.64 -5.62
CA ASP A 50 -18.14 -3.30 -5.95
C ASP A 50 -17.15 -2.81 -4.88
N ILE A 51 -15.93 -2.52 -5.30
CA ILE A 51 -14.82 -2.03 -4.46
C ILE A 51 -14.36 -0.65 -4.91
N THR A 52 -15.19 0.08 -5.66
CA THR A 52 -14.84 1.38 -6.25
C THR A 52 -14.46 2.39 -5.19
N GLU A 53 -15.23 2.50 -4.10
CA GLU A 53 -14.91 3.44 -3.01
C GLU A 53 -13.60 3.08 -2.32
N ARG A 54 -13.33 1.79 -2.06
CA ARG A 54 -12.05 1.36 -1.50
C ARG A 54 -10.88 1.79 -2.39
N LYS A 55 -10.99 1.56 -3.70
CA LYS A 55 -9.96 1.97 -4.68
C LYS A 55 -9.80 3.48 -4.78
N ARG A 56 -10.89 4.24 -4.63
CA ARG A 56 -10.84 5.70 -4.60
C ARG A 56 -10.05 6.19 -3.38
N VAL A 57 -10.35 5.67 -2.19
CA VAL A 57 -9.64 6.02 -0.95
C VAL A 57 -8.17 5.60 -1.01
N GLU A 58 -7.86 4.38 -1.45
CA GLU A 58 -6.47 3.91 -1.64
C GLU A 58 -5.69 4.86 -2.56
N ARG A 59 -6.31 5.31 -3.66
CA ARG A 59 -5.68 6.22 -4.61
C ARG A 59 -5.51 7.63 -4.04
N GLU A 60 -6.53 8.18 -3.38
CA GLU A 60 -6.46 9.50 -2.75
C GLU A 60 -5.39 9.54 -1.68
N LEU A 61 -5.26 8.47 -0.88
CA LEU A 61 -4.20 8.33 0.10
C LEU A 61 -2.82 8.31 -0.57
N ALA A 62 -2.62 7.46 -1.58
CA ALA A 62 -1.35 7.38 -2.29
C ALA A 62 -0.97 8.71 -2.99
N GLU A 63 -1.95 9.42 -3.56
CA GLU A 63 -1.72 10.74 -4.15
C GLU A 63 -1.38 11.78 -3.08
N SER A 64 -2.02 11.72 -1.90
CA SER A 64 -1.69 12.61 -0.78
C SER A 64 -0.29 12.36 -0.23
N GLU A 65 0.09 11.09 -0.04
CA GLU A 65 1.42 10.69 0.42
C GLU A 65 2.51 11.13 -0.58
N ALA A 66 2.28 10.89 -1.88
CA ALA A 66 3.21 11.33 -2.92
C ALA A 66 3.36 12.87 -2.96
N ARG A 67 2.26 13.60 -2.80
CA ARG A 67 2.28 15.07 -2.71
C ARG A 67 3.02 15.55 -1.47
N PHE A 68 2.78 14.94 -0.32
CA PHE A 68 3.49 15.26 0.92
C PHE A 68 4.99 15.03 0.77
N SER A 69 5.40 13.86 0.26
CA SER A 69 6.81 13.54 0.02
C SER A 69 7.46 14.57 -0.90
N ALA A 70 6.82 14.89 -2.03
CA ALA A 70 7.36 15.85 -2.99
C ALA A 70 7.49 17.27 -2.41
N LEU A 71 6.52 17.70 -1.59
CA LEU A 71 6.59 19.00 -0.92
C LEU A 71 7.70 19.03 0.14
N ALA A 72 7.82 17.99 0.95
CA ALA A 72 8.84 17.89 1.98
C ALA A 72 10.26 17.82 1.40
N ASP A 73 10.46 17.08 0.30
CA ASP A 73 11.75 17.03 -0.41
C ASP A 73 12.12 18.34 -1.11
N GLY A 74 11.13 19.18 -1.44
CA GLY A 74 11.36 20.51 -1.99
C GLY A 74 11.82 21.55 -0.95
N LEU A 75 11.74 21.25 0.35
CA LEU A 75 12.16 22.15 1.40
C LEU A 75 13.68 22.05 1.63
N PRO A 76 14.40 23.19 1.77
CA PRO A 76 15.85 23.19 1.98
C PRO A 76 16.25 22.88 3.44
N MET A 77 15.34 22.32 4.24
CA MET A 77 15.55 22.04 5.66
C MET A 77 15.18 20.59 5.99
N PRO A 78 15.85 19.96 6.98
CA PRO A 78 15.49 18.63 7.45
C PRO A 78 14.04 18.57 7.93
N VAL A 79 13.30 17.59 7.43
CA VAL A 79 11.93 17.29 7.87
C VAL A 79 11.88 15.83 8.28
N TRP A 80 11.32 15.55 9.47
CA TRP A 80 11.05 14.20 9.92
C TRP A 80 9.69 14.12 10.62
N VAL A 81 9.09 12.92 10.59
CA VAL A 81 7.84 12.61 11.29
C VAL A 81 8.10 11.43 12.22
N LEU A 82 7.68 11.57 13.47
CA LEU A 82 7.73 10.51 14.47
C LEU A 82 6.32 9.98 14.75
N ASP A 83 6.19 8.70 15.08
CA ASP A 83 4.95 8.19 15.68
C ASP A 83 4.89 8.45 17.20
N ALA A 84 3.81 8.01 17.83
CA ALA A 84 3.58 8.20 19.27
C ALA A 84 4.60 7.45 20.16
N GLN A 85 5.38 6.52 19.59
CA GLN A 85 6.45 5.81 20.27
C GLN A 85 7.83 6.46 20.02
N GLY A 86 7.86 7.58 19.29
CA GLY A 86 9.09 8.28 18.93
C GLY A 86 9.85 7.62 17.77
N VAL A 87 9.25 6.67 17.05
CA VAL A 87 9.88 5.99 15.91
C VAL A 87 9.74 6.85 14.67
N VAL A 88 10.83 7.01 13.92
CA VAL A 88 10.85 7.76 12.66
C VAL A 88 10.00 7.05 11.61
N ARG A 89 8.98 7.75 11.10
CA ARG A 89 8.07 7.28 10.04
C ARG A 89 8.36 7.89 8.68
N PHE A 90 9.00 9.05 8.65
CA PHE A 90 9.35 9.76 7.42
C PHE A 90 10.55 10.67 7.68
N VAL A 91 11.41 10.79 6.67
CA VAL A 91 12.45 11.83 6.56
C VAL A 91 12.52 12.30 5.10
N ASN A 92 12.81 13.58 4.87
CA ASN A 92 13.07 14.09 3.53
C ASN A 92 14.55 13.95 3.13
N SER A 93 14.87 14.23 1.86
CA SER A 93 16.25 14.24 1.34
C SER A 93 17.21 15.11 2.16
N ALA A 94 16.78 16.32 2.52
CA ALA A 94 17.60 17.28 3.28
C ALA A 94 18.01 16.76 4.67
N TYR A 95 17.22 15.87 5.28
CA TYR A 95 17.60 15.22 6.54
C TYR A 95 18.86 14.36 6.39
N GLY A 96 18.90 13.53 5.34
CA GLY A 96 20.06 12.67 5.06
C GLY A 96 21.30 13.50 4.74
N GLU A 97 21.15 14.57 3.95
CA GLU A 97 22.25 15.49 3.63
C GLU A 97 22.79 16.20 4.86
N PHE A 98 21.91 16.70 5.72
CA PHE A 98 22.29 17.48 6.90
C PHE A 98 23.01 16.63 7.95
N PHE A 99 22.50 15.43 8.23
CA PHE A 99 23.09 14.53 9.23
C PHE A 99 24.13 13.56 8.66
N GLY A 100 24.35 13.55 7.34
CA GLY A 100 25.28 12.64 6.67
C GLY A 100 24.82 11.18 6.71
N ILE A 101 23.51 10.94 6.71
CA ILE A 101 22.90 9.59 6.82
C ILE A 101 22.41 9.14 5.46
N ASP A 102 22.76 7.91 5.07
CA ASP A 102 22.18 7.27 3.90
C ASP A 102 20.77 6.75 4.19
N ILE A 103 19.79 7.61 3.96
CA ILE A 103 18.36 7.29 4.11
C ILE A 103 17.85 6.34 3.02
N SER A 104 18.62 6.08 1.95
CA SER A 104 18.21 5.15 0.87
C SER A 104 18.26 3.68 1.32
N SER A 105 19.00 3.39 2.39
CA SER A 105 19.11 2.07 3.01
C SER A 105 17.82 1.63 3.74
N GLY A 106 16.84 2.51 3.90
CA GLY A 106 15.54 2.23 4.52
C GLY A 106 15.57 2.12 6.05
N THR A 107 16.75 2.17 6.67
CA THR A 107 16.91 2.27 8.12
C THR A 107 17.39 3.67 8.46
N VAL A 108 16.49 4.49 8.99
CA VAL A 108 16.89 5.78 9.59
C VAL A 108 17.25 5.49 11.04
N SER A 109 18.50 5.79 11.44
CA SER A 109 18.92 5.74 12.85
C SER A 109 17.89 6.45 13.73
N ALA A 110 17.68 5.95 14.95
CA ALA A 110 16.82 6.62 15.89
C ALA A 110 17.32 8.06 16.08
N TRP A 111 16.45 9.06 16.00
CA TRP A 111 16.82 10.47 16.16
C TRP A 111 17.54 10.73 17.49
N SER A 112 17.31 9.88 18.50
CA SER A 112 18.03 9.87 19.77
C SER A 112 19.53 9.61 19.63
N GLU A 113 19.97 8.87 18.62
CA GLU A 113 21.41 8.63 18.34
C GLU A 113 22.09 9.87 17.76
N LEU A 114 21.32 10.83 17.25
CA LEU A 114 21.81 12.12 16.73
C LEU A 114 21.87 13.19 17.82
N LEU A 115 21.27 12.94 19.00
CA LEU A 115 21.41 13.83 20.13
C LEU A 115 22.79 13.70 20.77
N HIS A 116 23.28 14.81 21.32
CA HIS A 116 24.44 14.76 22.20
C HIS A 116 24.11 13.90 23.44
N PRO A 117 25.02 13.03 23.94
CA PRO A 117 24.73 12.13 25.05
C PRO A 117 24.19 12.81 26.31
N ASP A 118 24.64 14.04 26.56
CA ASP A 118 24.23 14.82 27.73
C ASP A 118 22.75 15.27 27.66
N ASP A 119 22.19 15.40 26.46
CA ASP A 119 20.83 15.91 26.24
C ASP A 119 19.78 14.78 26.21
N LEU A 120 20.21 13.51 26.13
CA LEU A 120 19.31 12.35 26.12
C LEU A 120 18.36 12.31 27.31
N SER A 121 18.85 12.73 28.49
CA SER A 121 18.10 12.71 29.75
C SER A 121 16.89 13.64 29.79
N ILE A 122 16.82 14.63 28.88
CA ILE A 122 15.71 15.59 28.80
C ILE A 122 14.50 14.99 28.07
N PHE A 123 14.73 13.99 27.21
CA PHE A 123 13.73 13.43 26.31
C PHE A 123 13.31 11.99 26.65
N GLN A 124 13.78 11.43 27.76
CA GLN A 124 13.34 10.15 28.36
C GLN A 124 12.32 10.37 29.46
#